data_AF-A0A160PBK1-F1
#
_entry.id   AF-A0A160PBK1-F1
#
_cell.length_a   1.000
_cell.length_b   1.000
_cell.length_c   1.000
_cell.angle_alpha   90.00
_cell.angle_beta   90.00
_cell.angle_gamma   90.00
#
_symmetry.space_group_name_H-M   'P 1'
#
loop_
_entity.id
_entity.type
_entity.pdbx_description
1 polymer ?
#
loop_
_entity_poly.entity_id
_entity_poly.type
_entity_poly.pdbx_seq_one_letter_code
_entity_poly.pdbx_strand_id
1 'polypeptide(L)'
;MIALLSDERWFEDWSQPATFLWFLSAAPPEALTFEDARGARIKPRQVGRTAFDVALTVALESAGKGRLWLHADPLGGDKLMAWYRLTIGMRLIDPVRFPKLPGDAIRRTRPNDGRYLYLDEPSALQTHAALSAYRE
;
A
#
# COMPACT_ATOMS: atom_id res chain seq x y z
N MET A 1 -6.30 8.32 6.32
CA MET A 1 -6.96 8.39 4.99
C MET A 1 -6.08 7.70 3.97
N ILE A 2 -6.66 6.91 3.06
CA ILE A 2 -5.94 6.31 1.93
C ILE A 2 -6.42 6.98 0.64
N ALA A 3 -5.50 7.30 -0.27
CA ALA A 3 -5.82 7.64 -1.65
C ALA A 3 -5.28 6.57 -2.60
N LEU A 4 -6.08 6.28 -3.62
CA LEU A 4 -5.74 5.34 -4.69
C LEU A 4 -5.72 6.12 -6.01
N LEU A 5 -4.69 5.86 -6.82
CA LEU A 5 -4.59 6.32 -8.20
C LEU A 5 -4.63 5.08 -9.09
N SER A 6 -5.77 4.80 -9.72
CA SER A 6 -6.05 3.52 -10.40
C SER A 6 -5.47 3.39 -11.82
N ASP A 7 -4.88 4.46 -12.37
CA ASP A 7 -4.34 4.52 -13.73
C ASP A 7 -2.87 4.98 -13.76
N GLU A 8 -2.13 4.61 -12.73
CA GLU A 8 -0.69 4.84 -12.71
C GLU A 8 0.05 3.84 -13.60
N ARG A 9 1.27 4.18 -13.98
CA ARG A 9 2.09 3.32 -14.85
C ARG A 9 2.87 2.32 -14.01
N TRP A 10 3.00 1.10 -14.51
CA TRP A 10 3.83 0.09 -13.89
C TRP A 10 5.32 0.44 -14.01
N PHE A 11 6.10 0.18 -12.97
CA PHE A 11 7.50 0.61 -12.92
C PHE A 11 8.43 -0.23 -13.81
N GLU A 12 8.12 -1.51 -14.02
CA GLU A 12 8.91 -2.38 -14.92
C GLU A 12 8.55 -2.20 -16.39
N ASP A 13 7.30 -1.83 -16.69
CA ASP A 13 6.79 -1.57 -18.03
C ASP A 13 5.77 -0.42 -17.97
N TRP A 14 6.18 0.77 -18.41
CA TRP A 14 5.39 1.98 -18.25
C TRP A 14 4.15 2.04 -19.15
N SER A 15 3.99 1.07 -20.07
CA SER A 15 2.77 0.90 -20.86
C SER A 15 1.67 0.16 -20.10
N GLN A 16 2.02 -0.57 -19.04
CA GLN A 16 1.07 -1.34 -18.25
C GLN A 16 0.46 -0.48 -17.14
N PRO A 17 -0.85 -0.63 -16.88
CA PRO A 17 -1.51 0.04 -15.76
C PRO A 17 -1.15 -0.59 -14.42
N ALA A 18 -1.24 0.22 -13.37
CA ALA A 18 -1.08 -0.15 -11.98
C ALA A 18 -1.87 0.80 -11.08
N THR A 19 -2.24 0.34 -9.88
CA THR A 19 -2.78 1.20 -8.83
C THR A 19 -1.67 1.70 -7.93
N PHE A 20 -1.51 3.02 -7.81
CA PHE A 20 -0.63 3.60 -6.80
C PHE A 20 -1.39 3.90 -5.51
N LEU A 21 -0.87 3.41 -4.40
CA LEU A 21 -1.42 3.60 -3.06
C LEU A 21 -0.68 4.73 -2.33
N TRP A 22 -1.39 5.82 -2.06
CA TRP A 22 -0.95 6.90 -1.17
C TRP A 22 -1.56 6.72 0.22
N PHE A 23 -0.73 6.61 1.25
CA PHE A 23 -1.20 6.76 2.62
C PHE A 23 -1.19 8.25 2.99
N LEU A 24 -2.37 8.88 3.01
CA LEU A 24 -2.47 10.34 3.14
C LEU A 24 -2.34 10.82 4.59
N SER A 25 -2.71 10.00 5.57
CA SER A 25 -2.45 10.27 6.98
C SER A 25 -2.84 9.10 7.86
N ALA A 26 -2.12 8.92 8.98
CA ALA A 26 -2.71 8.24 10.12
C ALA A 26 -3.89 9.09 10.60
N ALA A 27 -5.06 8.47 10.81
CA ALA A 27 -6.16 9.18 11.44
C ALA A 27 -5.70 9.71 12.81
N PRO A 28 -6.20 10.88 13.27
CA PRO A 28 -5.87 11.39 14.59
C PRO A 28 -6.02 10.30 15.66
N PRO A 29 -5.16 10.22 16.68
CA PRO A 29 -5.23 9.17 17.69
C PRO A 29 -6.64 9.00 18.30
N GLU A 30 -7.36 10.12 18.43
CA GLU A 30 -8.73 10.20 18.92
C GLU A 30 -9.72 9.47 18.00
N ALA A 31 -9.51 9.52 16.68
CA ALA A 31 -10.32 8.80 15.71
C ALA A 31 -10.01 7.29 15.67
N LEU A 32 -8.90 6.88 16.29
CA LEU A 32 -8.47 5.49 16.41
C LEU A 32 -8.67 4.94 17.83
N THR A 33 -9.35 5.68 18.71
CA THR A 33 -9.58 5.24 20.09
C THR A 33 -11.04 5.43 20.44
N PHE A 34 -11.72 4.36 20.84
CA PHE A 34 -13.13 4.41 21.28
C PHE A 34 -13.27 3.76 22.65
N GLU A 35 -14.32 4.11 23.39
CA GLU A 35 -14.67 3.44 24.63
C GLU A 35 -15.58 2.25 24.34
N ASP A 36 -15.26 1.09 24.91
CA ASP A 36 -16.17 -0.05 24.88
C ASP A 36 -17.33 0.11 25.88
N ALA A 37 -18.24 -0.86 25.90
CA ALA A 37 -19.39 -0.85 26.82
C ALA A 37 -19.00 -0.85 28.32
N ARG A 38 -17.73 -1.05 28.65
CA ARG A 38 -17.19 -1.06 30.02
C ARG A 38 -16.37 0.21 30.33
N GLY A 39 -16.31 1.17 29.41
CA GLY A 39 -15.53 2.40 29.55
C GLY A 39 -14.03 2.22 29.32
N ALA A 40 -13.59 1.07 28.80
CA ALA A 40 -12.18 0.87 28.47
C ALA A 40 -11.84 1.51 27.13
N ARG A 41 -10.75 2.27 27.07
CA ARG A 41 -10.22 2.80 25.81
C ARG A 41 -9.62 1.68 24.96
N ILE A 42 -10.24 1.41 23.82
CA ILE A 42 -9.81 0.43 22.83
C ILE A 42 -9.25 1.15 21.61
N LYS A 43 -8.11 0.65 21.12
CA LYS A 43 -7.56 0.99 19.80
C LYS A 43 -7.84 -0.17 18.84
N PRO A 44 -8.59 0.03 17.73
CA PRO A 44 -8.86 -1.05 16.80
C PRO A 44 -7.54 -1.58 16.25
N ARG A 45 -7.32 -2.87 16.45
CA ARG A 45 -6.20 -3.58 15.82
C ARG A 45 -6.56 -3.76 14.35
N GLN A 46 -5.57 -3.73 13.46
CA GLN A 46 -5.72 -4.05 12.04
C GLN A 46 -6.31 -2.98 11.10
N VAL A 47 -6.57 -1.74 11.53
CA VAL A 47 -7.05 -0.66 10.62
C VAL A 47 -6.18 -0.53 9.37
N GLY A 48 -4.85 -0.55 9.52
CA GLY A 48 -3.93 -0.50 8.38
C GLY A 48 -4.05 -1.71 7.44
N ARG A 49 -4.33 -2.89 8.00
CA ARG A 49 -4.52 -4.13 7.24
C ARG A 49 -5.83 -4.09 6.45
N THR A 50 -6.93 -3.70 7.08
CA THR A 50 -8.23 -3.50 6.42
C THR A 50 -8.13 -2.47 5.30
N ALA A 51 -7.44 -1.35 5.57
CA ALA A 51 -7.31 -0.29 4.58
C ALA A 51 -6.43 -0.72 3.39
N PHE A 52 -5.38 -1.51 3.64
CA PHE A 52 -4.59 -2.14 2.57
C PHE A 52 -5.41 -3.14 1.77
N ASP A 53 -6.26 -3.92 2.43
CA ASP A 53 -7.10 -4.92 1.78
C ASP A 53 -8.13 -4.31 0.83
N VAL A 54 -8.75 -3.20 1.23
CA VAL A 54 -9.61 -2.41 0.35
C VAL A 54 -8.81 -1.91 -0.86
N ALA A 55 -7.60 -1.38 -0.64
CA ALA A 55 -6.73 -0.92 -1.72
C ALA A 55 -6.37 -2.05 -2.71
N LEU A 56 -6.02 -3.23 -2.19
CA LEU A 56 -5.68 -4.39 -2.99
C LEU A 56 -6.88 -4.91 -3.78
N THR A 57 -8.05 -4.94 -3.16
CA THR A 57 -9.31 -5.34 -3.82
C THR A 57 -9.64 -4.39 -4.96
N VAL A 58 -9.55 -3.08 -4.73
CA VAL A 58 -9.74 -2.08 -5.80
C VAL A 58 -8.70 -2.27 -6.92
N ALA A 59 -7.44 -2.54 -6.58
CA ALA A 59 -6.40 -2.78 -7.58
C ALA A 59 -6.66 -4.04 -8.42
N LEU A 60 -7.16 -5.11 -7.82
CA LEU A 60 -7.52 -6.35 -8.52
C LEU A 60 -8.67 -6.15 -9.50
N GLU A 61 -9.66 -5.33 -9.13
CA GLU A 61 -10.80 -4.98 -9.98
C GLU A 61 -10.48 -3.86 -11.01
N SER A 62 -9.28 -3.28 -10.95
CA SER A 62 -8.83 -2.24 -11.88
C SER A 62 -8.15 -2.82 -13.13
N ALA A 63 -7.91 -1.97 -14.13
CA ALA A 63 -7.14 -2.35 -15.33
C ALA A 63 -5.72 -2.87 -14.99
N GLY A 64 -5.18 -2.51 -13.83
CA GLY A 64 -3.89 -2.95 -13.32
C GLY A 64 -3.84 -4.41 -12.87
N LYS A 65 -4.98 -5.13 -12.80
CA LYS A 65 -5.06 -6.56 -12.43
C LYS A 65 -4.31 -6.91 -11.13
N GLY A 66 -4.37 -6.03 -10.15
CA GLY A 66 -3.69 -6.19 -8.87
C GLY A 66 -2.26 -5.66 -8.81
N ARG A 67 -1.67 -5.19 -9.92
CA ARG A 67 -0.40 -4.45 -9.87
C ARG A 67 -0.59 -3.22 -8.99
N LEU A 68 0.10 -3.22 -7.85
CA LEU A 68 -0.01 -2.19 -6.85
C LEU A 68 1.37 -1.79 -6.38
N TRP A 69 1.57 -0.50 -6.18
CA TRP A 69 2.81 0.04 -5.63
C TRP A 69 2.52 1.22 -4.73
N LEU A 70 3.37 1.44 -3.73
CA LEU A 70 3.20 2.48 -2.72
C LEU A 70 4.53 3.11 -2.36
N HIS A 71 4.47 4.32 -1.82
CA HIS A 71 5.60 4.99 -1.19
C HIS A 71 5.40 5.02 0.32
N ALA A 72 6.30 4.38 1.07
CA ALA A 72 6.20 4.34 2.52
C ALA A 72 6.58 5.68 3.15
N ASP A 73 5.78 6.10 4.15
CA ASP A 73 6.02 7.32 4.91
C ASP A 73 7.39 7.25 5.62
N PRO A 74 8.26 8.29 5.48
CA PRO A 74 9.54 8.33 6.19
C PRO A 74 9.42 8.15 7.70
N LEU A 75 8.37 8.70 8.31
CA LEU A 75 8.15 8.67 9.75
C LEU A 75 7.83 7.28 10.28
N GLY A 76 7.38 6.36 9.40
CA GLY A 76 7.15 4.97 9.76
C GLY A 76 8.43 4.17 9.99
N GLY A 77 9.55 4.61 9.40
CA GLY A 77 10.87 3.98 9.52
C GLY A 77 10.87 2.47 9.23
N ASP A 78 11.82 1.77 9.84
CA ASP A 78 12.03 0.34 9.62
C ASP A 78 10.84 -0.53 10.04
N LYS A 79 10.08 -0.11 11.05
CA LYS A 79 8.90 -0.86 11.52
C LYS A 79 7.82 -0.91 10.44
N LEU A 80 7.56 0.21 9.77
CA LEU A 80 6.58 0.28 8.70
C LEU A 80 7.06 -0.52 7.48
N MET A 81 8.34 -0.40 7.13
CA MET A 81 8.95 -1.18 6.04
C MET A 81 8.87 -2.69 6.32
N ALA A 82 9.20 -3.11 7.54
CA ALA A 82 9.10 -4.50 7.96
C ALA A 82 7.66 -5.01 7.91
N TRP A 83 6.68 -4.19 8.31
CA TRP A 83 5.27 -4.55 8.21
C TRP A 83 4.85 -4.81 6.75
N TYR A 84 5.15 -3.90 5.82
CA TYR A 84 4.82 -4.11 4.40
C TYR A 84 5.51 -5.35 3.83
N ARG A 85 6.78 -5.58 4.16
CA ARG A 85 7.56 -6.69 3.58
C ARG A 85 7.23 -8.05 4.19
N LEU A 86 7.14 -8.11 5.51
CA LEU A 86 7.04 -9.37 6.26
C LEU A 86 5.60 -9.74 6.59
N THR A 87 4.72 -8.77 6.80
CA THR A 87 3.31 -9.02 7.14
C THR A 87 2.42 -9.01 5.90
N ILE A 88 2.62 -8.07 4.99
CA ILE A 88 1.79 -7.94 3.78
C ILE A 88 2.38 -8.72 2.59
N GLY A 89 3.71 -8.93 2.57
CA GLY A 89 4.40 -9.64 1.49
C GLY A 89 4.82 -8.77 0.32
N MET A 90 4.85 -7.43 0.49
CA MET A 90 5.30 -6.53 -0.56
C MET A 90 6.81 -6.60 -0.78
N ARG A 91 7.23 -6.40 -2.04
CA ARG A 91 8.65 -6.34 -2.40
C ARG A 91 9.12 -4.91 -2.52
N LEU A 92 10.37 -4.67 -2.16
CA LEU A 92 11.01 -3.38 -2.37
C LEU A 92 11.31 -3.18 -3.85
N ILE A 93 11.03 -2.00 -4.39
CA ILE A 93 11.52 -1.61 -5.70
C ILE A 93 12.98 -1.19 -5.53
N ASP A 94 13.89 -2.02 -6.02
CA ASP A 94 15.34 -1.79 -5.90
C ASP A 94 15.74 -0.42 -6.50
N PRO A 95 16.26 0.53 -5.69
CA PRO A 95 16.64 1.86 -6.17
C PRO A 95 17.89 1.85 -7.07
N VAL A 96 18.72 0.80 -7.01
CA VAL A 96 19.87 0.65 -7.90
C VAL A 96 19.41 0.22 -9.29
N ARG A 97 18.51 -0.77 -9.34
CA ARG A 97 17.95 -1.27 -10.61
C ARG A 97 16.95 -0.30 -11.24
N PHE A 98 16.16 0.39 -10.42
CA PHE A 98 15.13 1.34 -10.84
C PHE A 98 15.31 2.68 -10.12
N PRO A 99 16.31 3.51 -10.52
CA PRO A 99 16.59 4.78 -9.86
C PRO A 99 15.53 5.86 -10.13
N LYS A 100 14.74 5.68 -11.19
CA LYS A 100 13.61 6.55 -11.56
C LYS A 100 12.37 5.71 -11.78
N LEU A 101 11.24 6.24 -11.32
CA LEU A 101 9.93 5.61 -11.40
C LEU A 101 8.99 6.49 -12.22
N PRO A 102 7.94 5.93 -12.84
CA PRO A 102 6.90 6.72 -13.49
C PRO A 102 6.35 7.80 -12.56
N GLY A 103 6.22 9.03 -13.02
CA GLY A 103 5.60 10.13 -12.26
C GLY A 103 4.33 10.66 -12.92
N ASP A 104 3.71 11.65 -12.28
CA ASP A 104 2.50 12.29 -12.77
C ASP A 104 2.73 13.13 -14.05
N ALA A 105 1.65 13.75 -14.56
CA ALA A 105 1.71 14.56 -15.78
C ALA A 105 2.70 15.74 -15.70
N ILE A 106 3.01 16.23 -14.50
CA ILE A 106 3.94 17.35 -14.27
C ILE A 106 5.37 16.81 -14.14
N ARG A 107 5.54 15.74 -13.35
CA ARG A 107 6.80 15.06 -13.11
C ARG A 107 6.87 13.82 -13.97
N ARG A 108 7.49 13.91 -15.15
CA ARG A 108 7.71 12.75 -16.04
C ARG A 108 8.28 11.52 -15.33
N THR A 109 9.09 11.74 -14.29
CA THR A 109 9.67 10.69 -13.43
C THR A 109 9.80 11.15 -11.98
N ARG A 110 9.68 10.23 -11.02
CA ARG A 110 10.01 10.45 -9.60
C ARG A 110 11.26 9.66 -9.19
N PRO A 111 12.14 10.19 -8.32
CA PRO A 111 13.30 9.45 -7.84
C PRO A 111 12.87 8.30 -6.94
N ASN A 112 13.52 7.15 -7.08
CA ASN A 112 13.36 6.05 -6.14
C ASN A 112 14.29 6.27 -4.94
N ASP A 113 13.71 6.61 -3.81
CA ASP A 113 14.44 6.87 -2.56
C ASP A 113 14.55 5.64 -1.65
N GLY A 114 14.27 4.45 -2.17
CA GLY A 114 14.38 3.19 -1.44
C GLY A 114 13.18 2.90 -0.52
N ARG A 115 12.07 3.63 -0.65
CA ARG A 115 10.84 3.41 0.14
C ARG A 115 9.63 3.01 -0.70
N TYR A 116 9.86 2.72 -1.97
CA TYR A 116 8.81 2.26 -2.88
C TYR A 116 8.68 0.74 -2.79
N LEU A 117 7.47 0.25 -2.55
CA LEU A 117 7.18 -1.18 -2.51
C LEU A 117 6.10 -1.55 -3.53
N TYR A 118 6.02 -2.82 -3.90
CA TYR A 118 5.03 -3.29 -4.88
C TYR A 118 4.50 -4.71 -4.62
N LEU A 119 3.38 -4.99 -5.26
CA LEU A 119 2.81 -6.29 -5.58
C LEU A 119 2.61 -6.36 -7.10
N ASP A 120 3.07 -7.44 -7.72
CA ASP A 120 2.67 -7.80 -9.08
C ASP A 120 1.38 -8.62 -9.07
N GLU A 121 0.83 -8.96 -10.24
CA GLU A 121 -0.45 -9.70 -10.33
C GLU A 121 -0.43 -11.02 -9.51
N PRO A 122 0.61 -11.88 -9.60
CA PRO A 122 0.64 -13.11 -8.81
C PRO A 122 0.72 -12.85 -7.30
N SER A 123 1.58 -11.92 -6.86
CA SER A 123 1.70 -11.60 -5.44
C SER A 123 0.42 -10.96 -4.90
N ALA A 124 -0.27 -10.15 -5.71
CA ALA A 124 -1.54 -9.53 -5.35
C ALA A 124 -2.63 -10.57 -5.05
N LEU A 125 -2.77 -11.58 -5.90
CA LEU A 125 -3.72 -12.68 -5.67
C LEU A 125 -3.37 -13.48 -4.41
N GLN A 126 -2.09 -13.80 -4.22
CA GLN A 126 -1.62 -14.52 -3.03
C GLN A 126 -1.89 -13.72 -1.75
N THR A 127 -1.55 -12.42 -1.74
CA THR A 127 -1.80 -11.53 -0.62
C THR A 127 -3.30 -11.40 -0.36
N HIS A 128 -4.13 -11.25 -1.39
CA HIS A 128 -5.58 -11.16 -1.23
C HIS A 128 -6.17 -12.43 -0.60
N ALA A 129 -5.73 -13.62 -1.03
CA ALA A 129 -6.14 -14.88 -0.43
C ALA A 129 -5.70 -14.99 1.05
N ALA A 130 -4.47 -14.57 1.38
CA ALA A 130 -3.97 -14.55 2.76
C ALA A 130 -4.72 -13.53 3.65
N LEU A 131 -5.29 -12.49 3.04
CA LEU A 131 -6.13 -11.49 3.70
C LEU A 131 -7.55 -12.01 3.98
N SER A 132 -8.05 -13.02 3.25
CA SER A 132 -9.37 -13.61 3.57
C SER A 132 -9.44 -14.20 4.98
N ALA A 133 -8.35 -14.76 5.50
CA ALA A 133 -8.31 -15.41 6.81
C ALA A 133 -8.52 -14.49 8.03
N TYR A 134 -8.46 -13.16 7.88
CA TYR A 134 -8.78 -12.22 8.97
C TYR A 134 -10.17 -11.59 8.82
N ARG A 135 -10.83 -11.80 7.68
CA ARG A 135 -12.19 -11.28 7.41
C ARG A 135 -13.27 -12.14 8.07
N GLU A 136 -12.92 -13.37 8.45
CA GLU A 136 -13.73 -14.31 9.27
C GLU A 136 -13.57 -14.02 10.77
#